data_AF-A0A2M7QQ38-F1
#
_entry.id   AF-A0A2M7QQ38-F1
#
_cell.length_a   1.000
_cell.length_b   1.000
_cell.length_c   1.000
_cell.angle_alpha   90.00
_cell.angle_beta   90.00
_cell.angle_gamma   90.00
#
_symmetry.space_group_name_H-M   'P 1'
#
loop_
_entity.id
_entity.type
_entity.pdbx_description
1 polymer ?
#
loop_
_entity_poly.entity_id
_entity_poly.type
_entity_poly.pdbx_seq_one_letter_code
_entity_poly.pdbx_strand_id
1 'polypeptide(L)'
;MITALKSIKPNIRRLKEMTDIVYDREWLKKADPETELYYVWRDIAENDQDRKKIARLGLRYDITQFAPLTLGIEFNKTFGHTHSPVPGSGLSYTEIYEVLEGEVCFLFQKFNREKSQQDKIEDIFAVRCLAGDKYIIPPGYAHISVNPTEKKTVLANWLAVA
;
A
#
# COMPACT_ATOMS: atom_id res chain seq x y z
N MET A 1 7.13 19.24 -0.82
CA MET A 1 6.64 17.96 -1.36
C MET A 1 6.46 17.93 -2.88
N ILE A 2 5.83 18.94 -3.52
CA ILE A 2 5.47 18.87 -4.95
C ILE A 2 6.67 18.97 -5.92
N THR A 3 7.80 19.57 -5.55
CA THR A 3 8.93 19.77 -6.47
C THR A 3 9.67 18.48 -6.83
N ALA A 4 9.84 17.54 -5.89
CA ALA A 4 10.54 16.27 -6.12
C ALA A 4 9.74 15.28 -7.00
N LEU A 5 8.41 15.39 -7.01
CA LEU A 5 7.53 14.53 -7.82
C LEU A 5 7.54 14.92 -9.31
N LYS A 6 7.99 16.13 -9.67
CA LYS A 6 7.93 16.62 -11.06
C LYS A 6 8.86 15.87 -12.02
N SER A 7 9.92 15.23 -11.52
CA SER A 7 10.91 14.50 -12.33
C SER A 7 10.77 12.98 -12.28
N ILE A 8 9.94 12.44 -11.38
CA ILE A 8 9.81 11.00 -11.15
C ILE A 8 8.47 10.54 -11.72
N LYS A 9 8.53 9.59 -12.66
CA LYS A 9 7.31 8.97 -13.21
C LYS A 9 6.75 7.97 -12.19
N PRO A 10 5.45 8.01 -11.87
CA PRO A 10 4.85 7.01 -11.02
C PRO A 10 4.78 5.66 -11.74
N ASN A 11 4.78 4.60 -10.94
CA ASN A 11 4.24 3.32 -11.36
C ASN A 11 2.72 3.36 -11.18
N ILE A 12 1.97 3.09 -12.24
CA ILE A 12 0.51 3.20 -12.25
C ILE A 12 -0.08 1.81 -12.11
N ARG A 13 -0.91 1.59 -11.09
CA ARG A 13 -1.71 0.37 -10.98
C ARG A 13 -3.01 0.54 -11.73
N ARG A 14 -3.24 -0.32 -12.72
CA ARG A 14 -4.49 -0.35 -13.50
C ARG A 14 -5.40 -1.47 -13.06
N LEU A 15 -6.69 -1.35 -13.39
CA LEU A 15 -7.72 -2.32 -13.03
C LEU A 15 -7.39 -3.74 -13.52
N LYS A 16 -6.83 -3.87 -14.73
CA LYS A 16 -6.41 -5.18 -15.27
C LYS A 16 -5.41 -5.95 -14.41
N GLU A 17 -4.66 -5.26 -13.55
CA GLU A 17 -3.67 -5.87 -12.64
C GLU A 17 -4.28 -6.21 -11.27
N MET A 18 -5.56 -5.92 -11.07
CA MET A 18 -6.28 -6.04 -9.80
C MET A 18 -7.48 -6.97 -9.93
N THR A 19 -7.72 -7.56 -11.11
CA THR A 19 -8.92 -8.35 -11.42
C THR A 19 -9.17 -9.43 -10.40
N ASP A 20 -8.14 -10.12 -9.92
CA ASP A 20 -8.27 -11.29 -9.04
C ASP A 20 -8.84 -10.93 -7.67
N ILE A 21 -8.69 -9.67 -7.24
CA ILE A 21 -9.06 -9.19 -5.91
C ILE A 21 -10.24 -8.20 -5.91
N VAL A 22 -10.89 -8.00 -7.06
CA VAL A 22 -12.16 -7.25 -7.13
C VAL A 22 -13.31 -8.19 -6.76
N TYR A 23 -14.10 -7.80 -5.77
CA TYR A 23 -15.27 -8.55 -5.30
C TYR A 23 -16.43 -8.46 -6.28
N ASP A 24 -16.74 -7.25 -6.77
CA ASP A 24 -17.87 -7.01 -7.68
C ASP A 24 -17.55 -7.50 -9.11
N ARG A 25 -17.77 -8.80 -9.34
CA ARG A 25 -17.47 -9.47 -10.62
C ARG A 25 -18.37 -9.00 -11.76
N GLU A 26 -19.60 -8.58 -11.48
CA GLU A 26 -20.52 -8.10 -12.51
C GLU A 26 -20.18 -6.69 -12.96
N TRP A 27 -19.76 -5.82 -12.04
CA TRP A 27 -19.17 -4.52 -12.40
C TRP A 27 -17.87 -4.71 -13.18
N LEU A 28 -16.98 -5.61 -12.72
CA LEU A 28 -15.67 -5.83 -13.35
C LEU A 28 -15.77 -6.21 -14.83
N LYS A 29 -16.78 -7.01 -15.23
CA LYS A 29 -17.02 -7.39 -16.63
C LYS A 29 -17.27 -6.20 -17.56
N LYS A 30 -17.73 -5.07 -17.03
CA LYS A 30 -18.13 -3.86 -17.77
C LYS A 30 -17.13 -2.72 -17.61
N ALA A 31 -16.26 -2.80 -16.62
CA ALA A 31 -15.30 -1.76 -16.29
C ALA A 31 -14.15 -1.70 -17.32
N ASP A 32 -13.59 -0.51 -17.51
CA ASP A 32 -12.43 -0.33 -18.38
C ASP A 32 -11.17 -0.91 -17.72
N PRO A 33 -10.53 -1.95 -18.30
CA PRO A 33 -9.32 -2.57 -17.75
C PRO A 33 -8.13 -1.59 -17.62
N GLU A 34 -8.11 -0.49 -18.38
CA GLU A 34 -7.06 0.53 -18.28
C GLU A 34 -7.33 1.60 -17.21
N THR A 35 -8.46 1.51 -16.49
CA THR A 35 -8.77 2.43 -15.37
C THR A 35 -7.61 2.48 -14.39
N GLU A 36 -7.06 3.67 -14.16
CA GLU A 36 -5.94 3.89 -13.25
C GLU A 36 -6.44 4.00 -11.81
N LEU A 37 -6.06 3.06 -10.95
CA LEU A 37 -6.58 2.95 -9.58
C LEU A 37 -5.74 3.76 -8.60
N TYR A 38 -4.41 3.63 -8.69
CA TYR A 38 -3.50 4.38 -7.83
C TYR A 38 -2.12 4.48 -8.46
N TYR A 39 -1.35 5.43 -7.96
CA TYR A 39 -0.03 5.81 -8.45
C TYR A 39 0.96 5.64 -7.32
N VAL A 40 2.11 5.01 -7.60
CA VAL A 40 3.19 4.84 -6.63
C VAL A 40 4.46 5.48 -7.18
N TRP A 41 4.93 6.53 -6.52
CA TRP A 41 6.28 7.05 -6.75
C TRP A 41 7.22 6.38 -5.76
N ARG A 42 8.23 5.70 -6.28
CA ARG A 42 9.19 4.96 -5.46
C ARG A 42 10.51 5.69 -5.35
N ASP A 43 11.24 5.39 -4.28
CA ASP A 43 12.60 5.91 -4.04
C ASP A 43 12.65 7.45 -4.13
N ILE A 44 11.71 8.09 -3.42
CA ILE A 44 11.62 9.54 -3.32
C ILE A 44 12.64 10.03 -2.30
N ALA A 45 13.37 11.08 -2.68
CA ALA A 45 14.26 11.83 -1.80
C ALA A 45 14.16 13.31 -2.14
N GLU A 46 14.37 14.18 -1.14
CA GLU A 46 14.33 15.63 -1.34
C GLU A 46 15.48 16.14 -2.21
N ASN A 47 16.65 15.53 -2.06
CA ASN A 47 17.86 15.83 -2.82
C ASN A 47 18.79 14.58 -2.87
N ASP A 48 19.89 14.68 -3.62
CA ASP A 48 20.85 13.58 -3.80
C ASP A 48 21.60 13.18 -2.52
N GLN A 49 21.78 14.12 -1.58
CA GLN A 49 22.42 13.80 -0.30
C GLN A 49 21.49 12.93 0.55
N ASP A 50 20.21 13.27 0.61
CA ASP A 50 19.20 12.46 1.30
C ASP A 50 19.03 11.10 0.63
N ARG A 51 19.01 11.05 -0.71
CA ARG A 51 18.98 9.77 -1.45
C ARG A 51 20.12 8.85 -1.04
N LYS A 52 21.36 9.36 -0.99
CA LYS A 52 22.53 8.58 -0.57
C LYS A 52 22.43 8.14 0.89
N LYS A 53 21.89 8.98 1.77
CA LYS A 53 21.69 8.66 3.19
C LYS A 53 20.65 7.55 3.36
N ILE A 54 19.50 7.67 2.70
CA ILE A 54 18.41 6.69 2.70
C ILE A 54 18.93 5.33 2.19
N ALA A 55 19.62 5.32 1.05
CA ALA A 55 20.20 4.10 0.48
C ALA A 55 21.25 3.45 1.41
N ARG A 56 22.13 4.25 2.04
CA ARG A 56 23.13 3.73 3.00
C ARG A 56 22.49 3.07 4.21
N LEU A 57 21.30 3.51 4.61
CA LEU A 57 20.53 2.93 5.71
C LEU A 57 19.71 1.70 5.30
N GLY A 58 19.75 1.31 4.02
CA GLY A 58 18.92 0.22 3.50
C GLY A 58 17.42 0.55 3.57
N LEU A 59 17.06 1.82 3.40
CA LEU A 59 15.68 2.29 3.44
C LEU A 59 15.22 2.75 2.06
N ARG A 60 13.90 2.79 1.89
CA ARG A 60 13.23 3.41 0.74
C ARG A 60 12.01 4.19 1.22
N TYR A 61 11.77 5.34 0.59
CA TYR A 61 10.59 6.16 0.81
C TYR A 61 9.74 6.18 -0.45
N ASP A 62 8.47 5.80 -0.33
CA ASP A 62 7.52 5.80 -1.43
C ASP A 62 6.34 6.73 -1.11
N ILE A 63 5.67 7.22 -2.15
CA ILE A 63 4.42 7.97 -2.07
C ILE A 63 3.36 7.23 -2.88
N THR A 64 2.20 6.99 -2.29
CA THR A 64 1.04 6.39 -2.96
C THR A 64 -0.11 7.38 -3.02
N GLN A 65 -0.70 7.56 -4.20
CA GLN A 65 -1.91 8.37 -4.39
C GLN A 65 -3.03 7.51 -4.96
N PHE A 66 -4.19 7.53 -4.30
CA PHE A 66 -5.40 6.88 -4.82
C PHE A 66 -6.14 7.78 -5.80
N ALA A 67 -6.66 7.19 -6.86
CA ALA A 67 -7.73 7.81 -7.65
C ALA A 67 -9.04 7.85 -6.82
N PRO A 68 -9.81 8.95 -6.88
CA PRO A 68 -11.08 9.10 -6.18
C PRO A 68 -12.20 8.33 -6.90
N LEU A 69 -12.24 7.01 -6.72
CA LEU A 69 -13.20 6.12 -7.39
C LEU A 69 -13.58 4.94 -6.50
N THR A 70 -14.59 4.19 -6.94
CA THR A 70 -14.97 2.88 -6.38
C THR A 70 -14.80 1.78 -7.43
N LEU A 71 -14.68 0.53 -6.95
CA LEU A 71 -14.64 -0.68 -7.74
C LEU A 71 -16.01 -1.38 -7.62
N GLY A 72 -17.01 -0.83 -8.31
CA GLY A 72 -18.41 -1.22 -8.15
C GLY A 72 -18.91 -0.87 -6.76
N ILE A 73 -19.29 -1.89 -5.97
CA ILE A 73 -19.70 -1.72 -4.57
C ILE A 73 -18.55 -1.68 -3.55
N GLU A 74 -17.29 -1.81 -3.99
CA GLU A 74 -16.12 -1.73 -3.11
C GLU A 74 -15.39 -0.38 -3.22
N PHE A 75 -14.75 0.03 -2.12
CA PHE A 75 -13.79 1.14 -2.16
C PHE A 75 -12.51 0.78 -2.94
N ASN A 76 -11.87 1.81 -3.50
CA ASN A 76 -10.56 1.64 -4.13
C ASN A 76 -9.50 1.23 -3.09
N LYS A 77 -8.64 0.29 -3.47
CA LYS A 77 -7.69 -0.37 -2.57
C LYS A 77 -6.39 -0.74 -3.26
N THR A 78 -5.30 -0.86 -2.50
CA THR A 78 -4.06 -1.47 -2.99
C THR A 78 -4.22 -2.97 -3.20
N PHE A 79 -3.34 -3.59 -3.99
CA PHE A 79 -3.33 -5.05 -4.16
C PHE A 79 -3.18 -5.82 -2.84
N GLY A 80 -2.39 -5.27 -1.92
CA GLY A 80 -2.04 -5.88 -0.65
C GLY A 80 -0.87 -6.85 -0.75
N HIS A 81 -0.12 -7.02 0.33
CA HIS A 81 1.03 -7.93 0.36
C HIS A 81 1.48 -8.25 1.79
N THR A 82 2.32 -9.29 1.91
CA THR A 82 3.08 -9.61 3.15
C THR A 82 4.53 -9.19 2.98
N HIS A 83 5.20 -8.88 4.09
CA HIS A 83 6.63 -8.60 4.09
C HIS A 83 7.46 -9.88 4.27
N SER A 84 8.66 -9.87 3.67
CA SER A 84 9.64 -10.92 3.86
C SER A 84 10.10 -11.04 5.32
N PRO A 85 10.44 -12.25 5.80
CA PRO A 85 11.03 -12.44 7.12
C PRO A 85 12.40 -11.74 7.22
N VAL A 86 12.68 -11.14 8.37
CA VAL A 86 14.01 -10.64 8.74
C VAL A 86 14.84 -11.85 9.21
N PRO A 87 15.99 -12.14 8.56
CA PRO A 87 16.81 -13.30 8.88
C PRO A 87 17.16 -13.39 10.37
N GLY A 88 16.94 -14.57 10.97
CA GLY A 88 17.30 -14.85 12.37
C GLY A 88 16.40 -14.22 13.44
N SER A 89 15.37 -13.44 13.07
CA SER A 89 14.51 -12.75 14.06
C SER A 89 13.18 -13.45 14.36
N GLY A 90 12.70 -14.30 13.45
CA GLY A 90 11.34 -14.83 13.49
C GLY A 90 10.23 -13.82 13.17
N LEU A 91 10.58 -12.58 12.82
CA LEU A 91 9.66 -11.49 12.47
C LEU A 91 9.79 -11.13 10.99
N SER A 92 8.77 -10.50 10.41
CA SER A 92 8.87 -9.86 9.09
C SER A 92 9.33 -8.40 9.21
N TYR A 93 9.87 -7.86 8.12
CA TYR A 93 10.14 -6.42 8.06
C TYR A 93 8.86 -5.63 8.36
N THR A 94 9.04 -4.49 9.00
CA THR A 94 7.98 -3.51 9.25
C THR A 94 8.02 -2.41 8.20
N GLU A 95 6.92 -1.68 8.10
CA GLU A 95 6.80 -0.49 7.26
C GLU A 95 6.08 0.58 8.06
N ILE A 96 6.48 1.84 7.89
CA ILE A 96 5.84 2.99 8.55
C ILE A 96 5.10 3.78 7.50
N TYR A 97 3.79 3.96 7.66
CA TYR A 97 2.98 4.83 6.83
C TYR A 97 2.71 6.17 7.50
N GLU A 98 2.54 7.20 6.69
CA GLU A 98 1.97 8.49 7.04
C GLU A 98 0.83 8.83 6.06
N VAL A 99 -0.28 9.31 6.58
CA VAL A 99 -1.36 9.87 5.74
C VAL A 99 -1.04 11.33 5.48
N LEU A 100 -0.66 11.67 4.25
CA LEU A 100 -0.30 13.04 3.86
C LEU A 100 -1.54 13.88 3.54
N GLU A 101 -2.56 13.27 2.94
CA GLU A 101 -3.82 13.93 2.56
C GLU A 101 -4.97 12.93 2.59
N GLY A 102 -6.15 13.40 3.02
CA GLY A 102 -7.37 12.60 3.03
C GLY A 102 -7.43 11.63 4.22
N GLU A 103 -7.97 10.44 3.96
CA GLU A 103 -8.09 9.37 4.95
C GLU A 103 -7.92 8.00 4.30
N VAL A 104 -7.51 7.03 5.12
CA VAL A 104 -7.30 5.64 4.71
C VAL A 104 -7.78 4.70 5.79
N CYS A 105 -8.30 3.55 5.38
CA CYS A 105 -8.49 2.41 6.24
C CYS A 105 -7.41 1.37 5.90
N PHE A 106 -6.52 1.08 6.84
CA PHE A 106 -5.58 -0.03 6.71
C PHE A 106 -6.25 -1.31 7.23
N LEU A 107 -6.36 -2.31 6.37
CA LEU A 107 -6.83 -3.65 6.74
C LEU A 107 -5.64 -4.58 6.89
N PHE A 108 -5.56 -5.28 8.02
CA PHE A 108 -4.47 -6.19 8.37
C PHE A 108 -4.97 -7.61 8.50
N GLN A 109 -4.22 -8.57 7.95
CA GLN A 109 -4.56 -10.00 8.00
C GLN A 109 -3.34 -10.82 8.40
N LYS A 110 -3.47 -11.62 9.45
CA LYS A 110 -2.48 -12.64 9.82
C LYS A 110 -2.97 -13.99 9.34
N PHE A 111 -2.11 -14.71 8.62
CA PHE A 111 -2.42 -16.03 8.09
C PHE A 111 -1.77 -17.12 8.94
N ASN A 112 -2.54 -18.16 9.29
CA ASN A 112 -1.99 -19.41 9.79
C ASN A 112 -1.43 -20.20 8.59
N ARG A 113 -0.11 -20.40 8.57
CA ARG A 113 0.62 -21.06 7.48
C ARG A 113 0.91 -22.54 7.75
N GLU A 114 0.12 -23.21 8.58
CA GLU A 114 0.24 -24.66 8.78
C GLU A 114 0.08 -25.44 7.46
N LYS A 115 0.98 -26.42 7.25
CA LYS A 115 1.32 -27.04 5.95
C LYS A 115 0.19 -27.75 5.18
N SER A 116 -1.05 -27.79 5.70
CA SER A 116 -2.15 -28.61 5.16
C SER A 116 -3.48 -27.87 4.99
N GLN A 117 -3.57 -26.59 5.34
CA GLN A 117 -4.79 -25.81 5.14
C GLN A 117 -4.48 -24.56 4.31
N GLN A 118 -5.37 -24.30 3.35
CA GLN A 118 -5.45 -23.05 2.62
C GLN A 118 -5.35 -21.87 3.58
N ASP A 119 -4.67 -20.78 3.17
CA ASP A 119 -4.33 -19.61 4.00
C ASP A 119 -5.48 -19.16 4.92
N LYS A 120 -5.55 -19.75 6.11
CA LYS A 120 -6.64 -19.48 7.07
C LYS A 120 -6.27 -18.21 7.79
N ILE A 121 -7.15 -17.21 7.75
CA ILE A 121 -6.97 -15.99 8.52
C ILE A 121 -7.09 -16.34 10.01
N GLU A 122 -6.02 -16.09 10.75
CA GLU A 122 -5.94 -16.27 12.21
C GLU A 122 -6.42 -15.01 12.93
N ASP A 123 -6.07 -13.84 12.40
CA ASP A 123 -6.44 -12.55 12.95
C ASP A 123 -6.68 -11.51 11.85
N ILE A 124 -7.62 -10.60 12.09
CA ILE A 124 -7.99 -9.51 11.19
C ILE A 124 -8.43 -8.30 11.98
N PHE A 125 -7.88 -7.14 11.62
CA PHE A 125 -8.34 -5.87 12.17
C PHE A 125 -8.13 -4.75 11.16
N ALA A 126 -8.84 -3.65 11.37
CA ALA A 126 -8.75 -2.47 10.53
C ALA A 126 -8.51 -1.22 11.38
N VAL A 127 -7.72 -0.29 10.84
CA VAL A 127 -7.42 1.00 11.48
C VAL A 127 -7.73 2.11 10.50
N ARG A 128 -8.60 3.04 10.91
CA ARG A 128 -8.86 4.27 10.15
C ARG A 128 -7.86 5.33 10.59
N CYS A 129 -7.20 5.95 9.62
CA CYS A 129 -6.22 7.01 9.82
C CYS A 129 -6.61 8.24 8.98
N LEU A 130 -6.39 9.42 9.54
CA LEU A 130 -6.62 10.72 8.91
C LEU A 130 -5.29 11.41 8.58
N ALA A 131 -5.34 12.46 7.77
CA ALA A 131 -4.16 13.27 7.45
C ALA A 131 -3.37 13.68 8.72
N GLY A 132 -2.06 13.43 8.71
CA GLY A 132 -1.15 13.63 9.83
C GLY A 132 -0.84 12.36 10.63
N ASP A 133 -1.74 11.38 10.64
CA ASP A 133 -1.57 10.12 11.36
C ASP A 133 -0.42 9.30 10.77
N LYS A 134 0.26 8.57 11.66
CA LYS A 134 1.35 7.65 11.33
C LYS A 134 1.02 6.27 11.90
N TYR A 135 1.29 5.24 11.12
CA TYR A 135 0.99 3.86 11.50
C TYR A 135 2.14 2.93 11.15
N ILE A 136 2.38 1.93 11.99
CA ILE A 136 3.41 0.91 11.76
C ILE A 136 2.70 -0.37 11.36
N ILE A 137 3.03 -0.92 10.19
CA ILE A 137 2.60 -2.24 9.77
C ILE A 137 3.23 -3.27 10.72
N PRO A 138 2.45 -4.00 11.54
CA PRO A 138 3.01 -4.93 12.50
C PRO A 138 3.66 -6.12 11.80
N PRO A 139 4.74 -6.70 12.35
CA PRO A 139 5.34 -7.91 11.79
C PRO A 139 4.34 -9.06 11.68
N GLY A 140 4.41 -9.81 10.59
CA GLY A 140 3.60 -11.00 10.35
C GLY A 140 2.22 -10.74 9.73
N TYR A 141 1.84 -9.48 9.54
CA TYR A 141 0.57 -9.12 8.90
C TYR A 141 0.74 -8.80 7.42
N ALA A 142 -0.15 -9.34 6.59
CA ALA A 142 -0.45 -8.71 5.32
C ALA A 142 -1.22 -7.41 5.58
N HIS A 143 -1.08 -6.45 4.68
CA HIS A 143 -1.78 -5.19 4.79
C HIS A 143 -2.34 -4.73 3.44
N ILE A 144 -3.49 -4.08 3.50
CA ILE A 144 -4.19 -3.45 2.38
C ILE A 144 -4.52 -2.02 2.81
N SER A 145 -4.20 -1.03 1.97
CA SER A 145 -4.67 0.35 2.13
C SER A 145 -5.94 0.55 1.32
N VAL A 146 -7.01 1.01 1.95
CA VAL A 146 -8.30 1.28 1.33
C VAL A 146 -8.60 2.77 1.44
N ASN A 147 -8.93 3.42 0.32
CA ASN A 147 -9.45 4.79 0.32
C ASN A 147 -10.97 4.73 0.50
N PRO A 148 -11.53 5.04 1.69
CA PRO A 148 -12.96 4.90 1.96
C PRO A 148 -13.79 6.08 1.43
N THR A 149 -13.23 6.90 0.54
CA THR A 149 -13.84 8.15 0.09
C THR A 149 -13.81 8.32 -1.42
N GLU A 150 -14.69 9.18 -1.92
CA GLU A 150 -14.65 9.70 -3.30
C GLU A 150 -13.67 10.88 -3.45
N LYS A 151 -12.76 11.07 -2.48
CA LYS A 151 -11.74 12.11 -2.52
C LYS A 151 -10.37 11.50 -2.70
N LYS A 152 -9.42 12.34 -3.09
CA LYS A 152 -8.03 11.94 -3.22
C LYS A 152 -7.45 11.64 -1.83
N THR A 153 -6.77 10.51 -1.70
CA THR A 153 -5.97 10.13 -0.53
C THR A 153 -4.53 9.96 -0.95
N VAL A 154 -3.60 10.55 -0.19
CA VAL A 154 -2.16 10.45 -0.42
C VAL A 154 -1.50 9.88 0.82
N LEU A 155 -0.73 8.82 0.63
CA LEU A 155 0.06 8.15 1.64
C LEU A 155 1.54 8.31 1.33
N ALA A 156 2.36 8.27 2.35
CA ALA A 156 3.77 8.02 2.23
C ALA A 156 4.18 6.86 3.12
N ASN A 157 5.26 6.17 2.75
CA ASN A 157 5.74 5.03 3.52
C ASN A 157 7.25 4.90 3.49
N TRP A 158 7.80 4.52 4.64
CA TRP A 158 9.19 4.11 4.83
C TRP A 158 9.25 2.59 5.00
N LEU A 159 10.07 1.94 4.18
CA LEU A 159 10.33 0.51 4.27
C LEU A 159 11.82 0.19 4.18
N ALA A 160 12.20 -0.97 4.71
CA ALA A 160 13.51 -1.55 4.49
C ALA A 160 13.60 -2.15 3.08
N VAL A 161 14.73 -1.92 2.41
CA VAL A 161 15.11 -2.62 1.18
C VAL A 161 16.20 -3.64 1.55
N ALA A 162 15.82 -4.91 1.50
CA ALA A 162 16.70 -6.04 1.75
C ALA A 162 17.71 -6.25 0.59
#